data_AF-A0A1G8X658-F1
#
_entry.id   AF-A0A1G8X658-F1
#
_cell.length_a   1.000
_cell.length_b   1.000
_cell.length_c   1.000
_cell.angle_alpha   90.00
_cell.angle_beta   90.00
_cell.angle_gamma   90.00
#
_symmetry.space_group_name_H-M   'P 1'
#
loop_
_entity.id
_entity.type
_entity.pdbx_description
1 polymer ?
#
loop_
_entity_poly.entity_id
_entity_poly.type
_entity_poly.pdbx_seq_one_letter_code
_entity_poly.pdbx_strand_id
1 'polypeptide(L)'
;MDAIDDLSDALETTRNFLTPVSVGLWVKLAIVVFFVSSLGMGGPTIPGGDVGTFADEPMFEEETPGEVEEFEEEFPVEELLVLLLVVGGIILFLWLLYAIISAVMQFVFIESLRTTEVHVRRYFSANFGNGLRLFLFRVGLLLVAGILGSAPAAVIWLQGGFDALSGTLVALYALYGIGLYLVYSLARRFTDEFVAPVMLLEDRGVIGGWRRLWPTLKGNWTEYLVYLILVWILSLAITIAVWFVIMFGALALLIPFAIVIVLLILAAGEIGVFLSVLVGIVAFLTILLFVALVWTPIATYFQYYALLLLGDTNADLDLIPEQRAAVRADGGESGERGDTWDGDARGDRDRLDRDERRTSDDDREWDDDSDPWNDTDESDPWSDADETDDSNGSDDRDDDRGW
;
A
#
# COMPACT_ATOMS: atom_id res chain seq x y z
N MET A 1 -17.61 -16.09 -10.72
CA MET A 1 -16.45 -15.57 -9.98
C MET A 1 -16.24 -14.20 -10.53
N ASP A 2 -17.03 -13.33 -9.95
CA ASP A 2 -17.36 -12.01 -10.45
C ASP A 2 -16.79 -11.03 -9.41
N ALA A 3 -16.53 -9.77 -9.75
CA ALA A 3 -15.90 -8.82 -8.84
C ALA A 3 -16.69 -8.50 -7.54
N ILE A 4 -17.84 -9.14 -7.30
CA ILE A 4 -18.62 -9.13 -6.05
C ILE A 4 -18.21 -10.27 -5.10
N ASP A 5 -17.76 -11.42 -5.63
CA ASP A 5 -17.30 -12.56 -4.84
C ASP A 5 -15.96 -12.20 -4.15
N ASP A 6 -15.01 -11.69 -4.96
CA ASP A 6 -13.71 -11.17 -4.51
C ASP A 6 -13.82 -10.09 -3.42
N LEU A 7 -14.94 -9.33 -3.40
CA LEU A 7 -15.21 -8.28 -2.41
C LEU A 7 -15.43 -8.86 -1.00
N SER A 8 -15.99 -10.08 -0.94
CA SER A 8 -16.24 -10.83 0.30
C SER A 8 -14.99 -11.61 0.71
N ASP A 9 -14.34 -12.28 -0.25
CA ASP A 9 -13.08 -12.98 -0.02
C ASP A 9 -11.97 -12.04 0.50
N ALA A 10 -11.90 -10.81 0.00
CA ALA A 10 -10.98 -9.78 0.49
C ALA A 10 -11.24 -9.40 1.95
N LEU A 11 -12.50 -9.44 2.41
CA LEU A 11 -12.86 -9.15 3.80
C LEU A 11 -12.38 -10.28 4.72
N GLU A 12 -12.59 -11.53 4.31
CA GLU A 12 -12.14 -12.73 5.00
C GLU A 12 -10.60 -12.80 5.06
N THR A 13 -9.94 -12.60 3.92
CA THR A 13 -8.46 -12.55 3.82
C THR A 13 -7.87 -11.46 4.72
N THR A 14 -8.45 -10.25 4.70
CA THR A 14 -8.03 -9.14 5.56
C THR A 14 -8.20 -9.45 7.05
N ARG A 15 -9.35 -10.04 7.43
CA ARG A 15 -9.61 -10.47 8.81
C ARG A 15 -8.57 -11.49 9.24
N ASN A 16 -8.37 -12.53 8.44
CA ASN A 16 -7.47 -13.65 8.73
C ASN A 16 -5.99 -13.25 8.74
N PHE A 17 -5.57 -12.21 8.00
CA PHE A 17 -4.21 -11.64 8.09
C PHE A 17 -4.02 -10.76 9.34
N LEU A 18 -5.03 -9.98 9.73
CA LEU A 18 -4.94 -9.05 10.88
C LEU A 18 -5.22 -9.70 12.24
N THR A 19 -5.73 -10.93 12.27
CA THR A 19 -5.88 -11.79 13.45
C THR A 19 -4.93 -12.99 13.38
N PRO A 20 -4.08 -13.26 14.39
CA PRO A 20 -4.08 -12.71 15.74
C PRO A 20 -3.51 -11.28 15.82
N VAL A 21 -4.16 -10.46 16.65
CA VAL A 21 -3.81 -9.04 16.84
C VAL A 21 -2.47 -8.91 17.58
N SER A 22 -1.38 -8.88 16.81
CA SER A 22 -0.03 -8.65 17.33
C SER A 22 0.38 -7.19 17.10
N VAL A 23 0.67 -6.47 18.19
CA VAL A 23 1.04 -5.04 18.15
C VAL A 23 2.24 -4.79 17.23
N GLY A 24 3.20 -5.73 17.19
CA GLY A 24 4.35 -5.65 16.31
C GLY A 24 4.03 -5.77 14.82
N LEU A 25 2.98 -6.50 14.42
CA LEU A 25 2.50 -6.51 13.03
C LEU A 25 1.80 -5.19 12.72
N TRP A 26 0.82 -4.82 13.55
CA TRP A 26 -0.01 -3.63 13.35
C TRP A 26 0.81 -2.33 13.30
N VAL A 27 1.79 -2.12 14.18
CA VAL A 27 2.64 -0.92 14.16
C VAL A 27 3.56 -0.89 12.94
N LYS A 28 4.19 -2.01 12.56
CA LYS A 28 5.00 -2.07 11.33
C LYS A 28 4.15 -1.80 10.10
N LEU A 29 2.95 -2.39 10.03
CA LEU A 29 2.04 -2.26 8.89
C LEU A 29 1.47 -0.84 8.80
N ALA A 30 1.16 -0.19 9.92
CA ALA A 30 0.80 1.23 9.96
C ALA A 30 1.93 2.13 9.45
N ILE A 31 3.19 1.88 9.82
CA ILE A 31 4.34 2.59 9.26
C ILE A 31 4.44 2.39 7.73
N VAL A 32 4.14 1.19 7.23
CA VAL A 32 4.09 0.93 5.77
C VAL A 32 2.94 1.72 5.11
N VAL A 33 1.73 1.59 5.64
CA VAL A 33 0.50 2.21 5.11
C VAL A 33 0.58 3.74 5.13
N PHE A 34 1.23 4.34 6.13
CA PHE A 34 1.49 5.78 6.18
C PHE A 34 2.20 6.31 4.92
N PHE A 35 3.21 5.58 4.42
CA PHE A 35 3.92 5.94 3.20
C PHE A 35 3.17 5.55 1.92
N VAL A 36 2.40 4.47 1.93
CA VAL A 36 1.64 3.99 0.75
C VAL A 36 0.41 4.86 0.46
N SER A 37 -0.36 5.22 1.49
CA SER A 37 -1.67 5.88 1.34
C SER A 37 -1.62 7.42 1.34
N SER A 38 -0.48 8.04 1.02
CA SER A 38 -0.29 9.51 0.93
C SER A 38 -0.62 10.35 2.17
N LEU A 39 -0.95 9.72 3.30
CA LEU A 39 -1.38 10.35 4.56
C LEU A 39 -0.37 11.39 5.08
N GLY A 40 0.92 11.22 4.78
CA GLY A 40 1.99 12.14 5.18
C GLY A 40 2.10 13.46 4.41
N MET A 41 1.36 13.66 3.31
CA MET A 41 1.36 14.93 2.55
C MET A 41 0.00 15.39 1.98
N GLY A 42 -1.05 14.56 1.99
CA GLY A 42 -2.37 14.92 1.43
C GLY A 42 -3.57 14.68 2.33
N GLY A 43 -3.37 14.22 3.58
CA GLY A 43 -4.45 13.77 4.45
C GLY A 43 -5.19 12.52 3.93
N PRO A 44 -6.40 12.21 4.43
CA PRO A 44 -7.18 11.06 3.99
C PRO A 44 -7.83 11.29 2.60
N THR A 45 -7.06 11.04 1.53
CA THR A 45 -7.54 11.11 0.14
C THR A 45 -8.59 10.04 -0.15
N ILE A 46 -9.70 10.41 -0.79
CA ILE A 46 -10.72 9.46 -1.26
C ILE A 46 -10.15 8.70 -2.47
N PRO A 47 -10.24 7.36 -2.55
CA PRO A 47 -10.01 6.60 -3.78
C PRO A 47 -10.87 7.10 -4.96
N GLY A 48 -10.30 8.01 -5.77
CA GLY A 48 -10.98 8.73 -6.85
C GLY A 48 -10.82 10.26 -6.83
N GLY A 49 -10.30 10.85 -5.75
CA GLY A 49 -10.02 12.29 -5.63
C GLY A 49 -8.70 12.55 -4.92
N ASP A 50 -7.79 13.27 -5.57
CA ASP A 50 -6.44 13.58 -5.07
C ASP A 50 -6.06 15.05 -5.31
N VAL A 51 -5.14 15.56 -4.51
CA VAL A 51 -4.51 16.90 -4.54
C VAL A 51 -5.50 18.09 -4.63
N GLY A 52 -6.00 18.56 -3.47
CA GLY A 52 -6.71 19.84 -3.42
C GLY A 52 -7.03 20.36 -2.01
N THR A 53 -7.70 19.56 -1.18
CA THR A 53 -8.45 20.04 0.01
C THR A 53 -7.62 20.40 1.25
N PHE A 54 -6.33 20.73 1.09
CA PHE A 54 -5.47 21.27 2.15
C PHE A 54 -4.66 22.49 1.69
N ALA A 55 -5.16 23.18 0.65
CA ALA A 55 -4.85 24.57 0.37
C ALA A 55 -5.96 25.50 0.93
N ASP A 56 -6.56 25.13 2.08
CA ASP A 56 -7.03 26.16 3.00
C ASP A 56 -5.77 26.88 3.51
N GLU A 57 -5.57 28.10 3.03
CA GLU A 57 -4.63 29.03 3.65
C GLU A 57 -4.98 29.13 5.15
N PRO A 58 -4.00 29.30 6.06
CA PRO A 58 -4.34 29.73 7.40
C PRO A 58 -5.07 31.06 7.27
N MET A 59 -6.36 31.09 7.58
CA MET A 59 -7.05 32.35 7.86
C MET A 59 -6.39 32.94 9.11
N PHE A 60 -5.38 33.77 8.88
CA PHE A 60 -5.00 34.81 9.80
C PHE A 60 -6.28 35.58 10.09
N GLU A 61 -6.72 35.55 11.34
CA GLU A 61 -7.88 36.34 11.77
C GLU A 61 -7.57 37.81 11.45
N GLU A 62 -8.49 38.51 10.78
CA GLU A 62 -8.36 39.96 10.59
C GLU A 62 -8.44 40.64 11.96
N GLU A 63 -7.29 40.78 12.63
CA GLU A 63 -7.20 41.55 13.86
C GLU A 63 -7.68 42.98 13.59
N THR A 64 -8.50 43.48 14.51
CA THR A 64 -9.24 44.73 14.32
C THR A 64 -8.30 45.90 14.01
N PRO A 65 -8.67 46.82 13.09
CA PRO A 65 -7.79 47.90 12.65
C PRO A 65 -7.48 48.87 13.80
N GLY A 66 -6.34 48.65 14.44
CA GLY A 66 -5.89 49.37 15.62
C GLY A 66 -4.38 49.23 15.82
N GLU A 67 -3.63 50.13 15.19
CA GLU A 67 -2.21 50.38 15.48
C GLU A 67 -1.27 49.19 15.19
N VAL A 68 -1.35 48.65 13.97
CA VAL A 68 -0.14 48.07 13.33
C VAL A 68 0.90 49.19 13.22
N GLU A 69 2.02 49.06 13.92
CA GLU A 69 3.23 49.78 13.54
C GLU A 69 3.62 49.33 12.13
N GLU A 70 3.82 50.29 11.22
CA GLU A 70 4.29 50.01 9.86
C GLU A 70 5.73 49.46 9.91
N PHE A 71 5.86 48.15 10.01
CA PHE A 71 7.05 47.40 9.62
C PHE A 71 7.20 47.46 8.09
N GLU A 72 7.45 48.66 7.56
CA GLU A 72 8.11 48.88 6.27
C GLU A 72 9.59 48.45 6.36
N GLU A 73 9.85 47.21 6.80
CA GLU A 73 11.07 46.53 6.35
C GLU A 73 10.89 46.25 4.85
N GLU A 74 11.46 47.14 4.04
CA GLU A 74 11.51 47.04 2.58
C GLU A 74 12.42 45.86 2.18
N PHE A 75 11.96 44.63 2.45
CA PHE A 75 12.64 43.39 2.09
C PHE A 75 12.97 43.42 0.61
N PRO A 76 14.26 43.46 0.21
CA PRO A 76 14.62 43.54 -1.19
C PRO A 76 14.12 42.29 -1.89
N VAL A 77 13.44 42.48 -3.03
CA VAL A 77 12.78 41.40 -3.77
C VAL A 77 13.74 40.28 -4.17
N GLU A 78 15.03 40.60 -4.31
CA GLU A 78 16.13 39.64 -4.47
C GLU A 78 16.26 38.66 -3.29
N GLU A 79 16.19 39.12 -2.04
CA GLU A 79 16.28 38.27 -0.85
C GLU A 79 15.03 37.41 -0.69
N LEU A 80 13.84 37.95 -0.97
CA LEU A 80 12.59 37.20 -0.98
C LEU A 80 12.62 36.08 -2.04
N LEU A 81 13.11 36.37 -3.26
CA LEU A 81 13.28 35.36 -4.31
C LEU A 81 14.32 34.29 -3.94
N VAL A 82 15.42 34.65 -3.26
CA VAL A 82 16.41 33.68 -2.76
C VAL A 82 15.81 32.80 -1.65
N LEU A 83 15.04 33.39 -0.72
CA LEU A 83 14.34 32.64 0.32
C LEU A 83 13.32 31.66 -0.28
N LEU A 84 12.52 32.12 -1.25
CA LEU A 84 11.55 31.29 -1.97
C LEU A 84 12.24 30.13 -2.72
N LEU A 85 13.37 30.38 -3.36
CA LEU A 85 14.18 29.35 -4.04
C LEU A 85 14.70 28.30 -3.05
N VAL A 86 15.23 28.73 -1.90
CA VAL A 86 15.77 27.83 -0.87
C VAL A 86 14.67 27.01 -0.21
N VAL A 87 13.58 27.65 0.23
CA VAL A 87 12.44 26.98 0.85
C VAL A 87 11.75 26.03 -0.14
N GLY A 88 11.50 26.48 -1.37
CA GLY A 88 10.94 25.64 -2.44
C GLY A 88 11.84 24.46 -2.79
N GLY A 89 13.17 24.64 -2.81
CA GLY A 89 14.15 23.58 -3.00
C GLY A 89 14.14 22.53 -1.88
N ILE A 90 14.01 22.97 -0.61
CA ILE A 90 13.89 22.08 0.55
C ILE A 90 12.57 21.30 0.50
N ILE A 91 11.45 21.96 0.22
CA ILE A 91 10.13 21.32 0.09
C ILE A 91 10.15 20.29 -1.06
N LEU A 92 10.70 20.64 -2.22
CA LEU A 92 10.83 19.74 -3.36
C LEU A 92 11.72 18.52 -3.02
N PHE A 93 12.84 18.72 -2.31
CA PHE A 93 13.71 17.63 -1.87
C PHE A 93 13.02 16.68 -0.88
N LEU A 94 12.30 17.21 0.11
CA LEU A 94 11.53 16.42 1.07
C LEU A 94 10.39 15.65 0.39
N TRP A 95 9.67 16.30 -0.54
CA TRP A 95 8.66 15.66 -1.37
C TRP A 95 9.24 14.51 -2.21
N LEU A 96 10.40 14.73 -2.84
CA LEU A 96 11.10 13.73 -3.65
C LEU A 96 11.50 12.51 -2.80
N LEU A 97 12.06 12.76 -1.61
CA LEU A 97 12.47 11.73 -0.66
C LEU A 97 11.27 10.90 -0.18
N TYR A 98 10.17 11.56 0.21
CA TYR A 98 8.93 10.86 0.57
C TYR A 98 8.37 10.06 -0.61
N ALA A 99 8.34 10.61 -1.83
CA ALA A 99 7.80 9.95 -3.01
C ALA A 99 8.61 8.70 -3.42
N ILE A 100 9.94 8.73 -3.26
CA ILE A 100 10.80 7.54 -3.42
C ILE A 100 10.49 6.50 -2.34
N ILE A 101 10.44 6.90 -1.06
CA ILE A 101 10.13 5.99 0.06
C ILE A 101 8.75 5.36 -0.15
N SER A 102 7.72 6.16 -0.45
CA SER A 102 6.36 5.71 -0.78
C SER A 102 6.33 4.63 -1.86
N ALA A 103 7.05 4.85 -2.97
CA ALA A 103 7.09 3.89 -4.07
C ALA A 103 7.80 2.57 -3.68
N VAL A 104 8.80 2.58 -2.80
CA VAL A 104 9.42 1.34 -2.29
C VAL A 104 8.52 0.66 -1.24
N MET A 105 7.92 1.43 -0.33
CA MET A 105 7.06 0.91 0.74
C MET A 105 5.80 0.23 0.21
N GLN A 106 5.34 0.55 -0.99
CA GLN A 106 4.27 -0.15 -1.68
C GLN A 106 4.63 -1.61 -2.05
N PHE A 107 5.86 -1.86 -2.50
CA PHE A 107 6.33 -3.24 -2.70
C PHE A 107 6.56 -3.96 -1.37
N VAL A 108 7.00 -3.26 -0.33
CA VAL A 108 7.03 -3.79 1.05
C VAL A 108 5.64 -4.22 1.52
N PHE A 109 4.60 -3.44 1.19
CA PHE A 109 3.22 -3.73 1.51
C PHE A 109 2.72 -4.99 0.80
N ILE A 110 2.81 -5.02 -0.53
CA ILE A 110 2.35 -6.16 -1.35
C ILE A 110 3.07 -7.46 -0.92
N GLU A 111 4.40 -7.42 -0.71
CA GLU A 111 5.14 -8.60 -0.23
C GLU A 111 4.70 -9.03 1.18
N SER A 112 4.40 -8.09 2.09
CA SER A 112 3.93 -8.42 3.44
C SER A 112 2.54 -9.04 3.46
N LEU A 113 1.65 -8.66 2.53
CA LEU A 113 0.34 -9.29 2.35
C LEU A 113 0.47 -10.70 1.74
N ARG A 114 1.42 -10.87 0.81
CA ARG A 114 1.71 -12.13 0.13
C ARG A 114 2.35 -13.17 1.04
N THR A 115 3.27 -12.77 1.92
CA THR A 115 3.98 -13.68 2.85
C THR A 115 3.30 -13.83 4.20
N THR A 116 2.26 -13.04 4.49
CA THR A 116 1.63 -12.96 5.82
C THR A 116 2.60 -12.43 6.91
N GLU A 117 3.80 -11.94 6.54
CA GLU A 117 4.88 -11.54 7.46
C GLU A 117 5.43 -10.14 7.18
N VAL A 118 5.49 -9.26 8.19
CA VAL A 118 5.95 -7.87 7.98
C VAL A 118 7.45 -7.70 8.26
N HIS A 119 8.25 -7.74 7.18
CA HIS A 119 9.72 -7.67 7.20
C HIS A 119 10.31 -6.39 6.57
N VAL A 120 9.80 -5.22 6.99
CA VAL A 120 10.09 -3.86 6.44
C VAL A 120 11.50 -3.67 5.88
N ARG A 121 12.56 -3.80 6.70
CA ARG A 121 13.96 -3.56 6.26
C ARG A 121 14.39 -4.49 5.11
N ARG A 122 14.06 -5.78 5.18
CA ARG A 122 14.45 -6.80 4.18
C ARG A 122 13.76 -6.54 2.86
N TYR A 123 12.44 -6.37 2.88
CA TYR A 123 11.64 -6.13 1.69
C TYR A 123 11.96 -4.76 1.06
N PHE A 124 12.27 -3.73 1.86
CA PHE A 124 12.69 -2.42 1.36
C PHE A 124 14.00 -2.52 0.56
N SER A 125 15.02 -3.21 1.10
CA SER A 125 16.28 -3.40 0.38
C SER A 125 16.15 -4.27 -0.87
N ALA A 126 15.27 -5.28 -0.85
CA ALA A 126 15.03 -6.14 -2.02
C ALA A 126 14.31 -5.38 -3.14
N ASN A 127 13.25 -4.62 -2.80
CA ASN A 127 12.39 -3.96 -3.78
C ASN A 127 12.79 -2.51 -4.10
N PHE A 128 13.91 -1.99 -3.61
CA PHE A 128 14.37 -0.63 -3.88
C PHE A 128 14.44 -0.31 -5.38
N GLY A 129 14.92 -1.25 -6.20
CA GLY A 129 14.97 -1.10 -7.66
C GLY A 129 13.58 -1.01 -8.33
N ASN A 130 12.60 -1.78 -7.85
CA ASN A 130 11.23 -1.74 -8.36
C ASN A 130 10.49 -0.48 -7.88
N GLY A 131 10.69 -0.06 -6.63
CA GLY A 131 10.21 1.23 -6.11
C GLY A 131 10.78 2.43 -6.86
N LEU A 132 12.08 2.44 -7.16
CA LEU A 132 12.69 3.52 -7.94
C LEU A 132 12.15 3.58 -9.39
N ARG A 133 11.95 2.43 -10.04
CA ARG A 133 11.30 2.33 -11.37
C ARG A 133 9.88 2.90 -11.33
N LEU A 134 9.09 2.55 -10.30
CA LEU A 134 7.72 3.03 -10.12
C LEU A 134 7.68 4.54 -9.83
N PHE A 135 8.56 5.04 -8.96
CA PHE A 135 8.72 6.46 -8.68
C PHE A 135 9.04 7.27 -9.95
N LEU A 136 10.03 6.83 -10.75
CA LEU A 136 10.40 7.52 -12.00
C LEU A 136 9.25 7.52 -13.01
N PHE A 137 8.45 6.44 -13.08
CA PHE A 137 7.24 6.40 -13.90
C PHE A 137 6.16 7.36 -13.38
N ARG A 138 5.91 7.42 -12.07
CA ARG A 138 4.95 8.36 -11.45
C ARG A 138 5.33 9.81 -11.74
N VAL A 139 6.60 10.17 -11.58
CA VAL A 139 7.10 11.53 -11.92
C VAL A 139 7.00 11.79 -13.42
N GLY A 140 7.35 10.83 -14.28
CA GLY A 140 7.18 10.96 -15.73
C GLY A 140 5.72 11.15 -16.15
N LEU A 141 4.79 10.41 -15.55
CA LEU A 141 3.35 10.52 -15.78
C LEU A 141 2.79 11.87 -15.31
N LEU A 142 3.23 12.36 -14.14
CA LEU A 142 2.89 13.68 -13.61
C LEU A 142 3.41 14.80 -14.52
N LEU A 143 4.67 14.71 -14.98
CA LEU A 143 5.25 15.69 -15.91
C LEU A 143 4.53 15.70 -17.26
N VAL A 144 4.20 14.53 -17.82
CA VAL A 144 3.44 14.43 -19.08
C VAL A 144 2.03 15.02 -18.92
N ALA A 145 1.33 14.73 -17.81
CA ALA A 145 0.02 15.32 -17.53
C ALA A 145 0.11 16.84 -17.31
N GLY A 146 1.10 17.32 -16.57
CA GLY A 146 1.33 18.76 -16.34
C GLY A 146 1.67 19.52 -17.63
N ILE A 147 2.51 18.95 -18.50
CA ILE A 147 2.84 19.53 -19.82
C ILE A 147 1.59 19.58 -20.71
N LEU A 148 0.84 18.48 -20.82
CA LEU A 148 -0.39 18.42 -21.63
C LEU A 148 -1.44 19.40 -21.11
N GLY A 149 -1.63 19.50 -19.78
CA GLY A 149 -2.59 20.39 -19.16
C GLY A 149 -2.24 21.87 -19.34
N SER A 150 -0.97 22.24 -19.14
CA SER A 150 -0.51 23.63 -19.23
C SER A 150 -0.26 24.13 -20.67
N ALA A 151 0.02 23.25 -21.64
CA ALA A 151 0.36 23.66 -23.01
C ALA A 151 -0.71 24.55 -23.68
N PRO A 152 -2.03 24.28 -23.60
CA PRO A 152 -3.04 25.19 -24.14
C PRO A 152 -3.02 26.57 -23.47
N ALA A 153 -2.86 26.63 -22.14
CA ALA A 153 -2.79 27.90 -21.41
C ALA A 153 -1.53 28.70 -21.78
N ALA A 154 -0.38 28.03 -21.92
CA ALA A 154 0.86 28.67 -22.39
C ALA A 154 0.72 29.21 -23.83
N VAL A 155 0.07 28.47 -24.73
CA VAL A 155 -0.21 28.90 -26.11
C VAL A 155 -1.16 30.09 -26.17
N ILE A 156 -2.13 30.19 -25.26
CA ILE A 156 -3.03 31.34 -25.14
C ILE A 156 -2.28 32.56 -24.59
N TRP A 157 -1.52 32.38 -23.52
CA TRP A 157 -0.71 33.45 -22.91
C TRP A 157 0.27 34.07 -23.92
N LEU A 158 0.97 33.24 -24.71
CA LEU A 158 1.88 33.68 -25.78
C LEU A 158 1.20 34.42 -26.94
N GLN A 159 -0.13 34.36 -27.08
CA GLN A 159 -0.88 35.07 -28.12
C GLN A 159 -1.40 36.45 -27.70
N GLY A 160 -1.26 36.82 -26.42
CA GLY A 160 -1.69 38.13 -25.90
C GLY A 160 -2.28 38.12 -24.49
N GLY A 161 -1.91 37.16 -23.64
CA GLY A 161 -2.45 37.04 -22.29
C GLY A 161 -3.82 36.35 -22.23
N PHE A 162 -4.46 36.43 -21.06
CA PHE A 162 -5.73 35.74 -20.79
C PHE A 162 -6.97 36.62 -20.97
N ASP A 163 -6.80 37.92 -21.22
CA ASP A 163 -7.86 38.93 -21.29
C ASP A 163 -8.91 38.65 -22.39
N ALA A 164 -8.52 37.88 -23.42
CA ALA A 164 -9.39 37.46 -24.52
C ALA A 164 -10.14 36.13 -24.25
N LEU A 165 -10.01 35.53 -23.06
CA LEU A 165 -10.71 34.28 -22.71
C LEU A 165 -12.21 34.51 -22.56
N SER A 166 -12.98 34.14 -23.59
CA SER A 166 -14.43 33.97 -23.44
C SER A 166 -14.74 32.84 -22.45
N GLY A 167 -15.85 32.95 -21.71
CA GLY A 167 -16.29 31.89 -20.79
C GLY A 167 -16.48 30.52 -21.46
N THR A 168 -16.75 30.50 -22.77
CA THR A 168 -16.78 29.27 -23.58
C THR A 168 -15.41 28.61 -23.71
N LEU A 169 -14.33 29.39 -23.91
CA LEU A 169 -12.97 28.86 -23.93
C LEU A 169 -12.54 28.35 -22.55
N VAL A 170 -12.89 29.07 -21.48
CA VAL A 170 -12.66 28.63 -20.10
C VAL A 170 -13.38 27.31 -19.81
N ALA A 171 -14.65 27.18 -20.19
CA ALA A 171 -15.42 25.94 -20.02
C ALA A 171 -14.86 24.76 -20.84
N LEU A 172 -14.39 25.00 -22.06
CA LEU A 172 -13.74 23.98 -22.89
C LEU A 172 -12.38 23.55 -22.31
N TYR A 173 -11.59 24.49 -21.80
CA TYR A 173 -10.32 24.20 -21.13
C TYR A 173 -10.52 23.44 -19.80
N ALA A 174 -11.55 23.79 -19.02
CA ALA A 174 -11.93 23.05 -17.82
C ALA A 174 -12.38 21.62 -18.16
N LEU A 175 -13.20 21.43 -19.19
CA LEU A 175 -13.61 20.10 -19.65
C LEU A 175 -12.42 19.26 -20.16
N TYR A 176 -11.48 19.88 -20.87
CA TYR A 176 -10.21 19.25 -21.26
C TYR A 176 -9.38 18.85 -20.03
N GLY A 177 -9.22 19.74 -19.06
CA GLY A 177 -8.50 19.49 -17.80
C GLY A 177 -9.11 18.35 -16.99
N ILE A 178 -10.44 18.29 -16.88
CA ILE A 178 -11.17 17.18 -16.25
C ILE A 178 -10.89 15.87 -16.99
N GLY A 179 -11.00 15.85 -18.32
CA GLY A 179 -10.71 14.66 -19.12
C GLY A 179 -9.27 14.16 -18.96
N LEU A 180 -8.30 15.08 -18.97
CA LEU A 180 -6.88 14.78 -18.77
C LEU A 180 -6.59 14.29 -17.34
N TYR A 181 -7.17 14.93 -16.32
CA TYR A 181 -7.07 14.51 -14.93
C TYR A 181 -7.66 13.10 -14.72
N LEU A 182 -8.81 12.78 -15.32
CA LEU A 182 -9.38 11.44 -15.26
C LEU A 182 -8.45 10.38 -15.88
N VAL A 183 -7.82 10.66 -17.02
CA VAL A 183 -6.82 9.76 -17.64
C VAL A 183 -5.58 9.62 -16.76
N TYR A 184 -5.06 10.71 -16.20
CA TYR A 184 -3.91 10.70 -15.28
C TYR A 184 -4.20 9.88 -14.02
N SER A 185 -5.34 10.16 -13.36
CA SER A 185 -5.79 9.49 -12.15
C SER A 185 -6.00 8.00 -12.37
N LEU A 186 -6.66 7.61 -13.47
CA LEU A 186 -6.86 6.21 -13.84
C LEU A 186 -5.53 5.51 -14.15
N ALA A 187 -4.65 6.14 -14.93
CA ALA A 187 -3.35 5.57 -15.26
C ALA A 187 -2.46 5.38 -14.02
N ARG A 188 -2.42 6.35 -13.10
CA ARG A 188 -1.71 6.20 -11.82
C ARG A 188 -2.34 5.09 -10.98
N ARG A 189 -3.67 5.13 -10.77
CA ARG A 189 -4.41 4.16 -9.97
C ARG A 189 -4.17 2.72 -10.46
N PHE A 190 -4.31 2.44 -11.75
CA PHE A 190 -4.02 1.10 -12.29
C PHE A 190 -2.54 0.72 -12.21
N THR A 191 -1.63 1.69 -12.32
CA THR A 191 -0.21 1.41 -12.11
C THR A 191 0.06 0.96 -10.67
N ASP A 192 -0.62 1.60 -9.72
CA ASP A 192 -0.40 1.39 -8.30
C ASP A 192 -1.13 0.13 -7.76
N GLU A 193 -2.37 -0.11 -8.17
CA GLU A 193 -3.19 -1.24 -7.70
C GLU A 193 -2.85 -2.57 -8.39
N PHE A 194 -2.54 -2.55 -9.70
CA PHE A 194 -2.41 -3.77 -10.52
C PHE A 194 -1.02 -3.94 -11.15
N VAL A 195 -0.40 -2.88 -11.68
CA VAL A 195 0.92 -3.03 -12.34
C VAL A 195 2.04 -3.25 -11.33
N ALA A 196 2.00 -2.62 -10.15
CA ALA A 196 2.99 -2.88 -9.10
C ALA A 196 3.02 -4.36 -8.64
N PRO A 197 1.89 -5.04 -8.38
CA PRO A 197 1.86 -6.50 -8.24
C PRO A 197 2.50 -7.27 -9.40
N VAL A 198 2.18 -6.94 -10.66
CA VAL A 198 2.76 -7.61 -11.84
C VAL A 198 4.27 -7.37 -11.96
N MET A 199 4.76 -6.18 -11.60
CA MET A 199 6.20 -5.88 -11.54
C MET A 199 6.90 -6.74 -10.48
N LEU A 200 6.27 -6.98 -9.34
CA LEU A 200 6.81 -7.80 -8.25
C LEU A 200 6.83 -9.29 -8.61
N LEU A 201 5.78 -9.79 -9.28
CA LEU A 201 5.64 -11.21 -9.64
C LEU A 201 6.53 -11.63 -10.81
N GLU A 202 6.70 -10.77 -11.84
CA GLU A 202 7.44 -11.10 -13.06
C GLU A 202 8.82 -10.39 -13.17
N ASP A 203 9.25 -9.66 -12.13
CA ASP A 203 10.48 -8.83 -12.08
C ASP A 203 10.60 -7.74 -13.17
N ARG A 204 9.44 -7.30 -13.71
CA ARG A 204 9.37 -6.38 -14.85
C ARG A 204 9.43 -4.91 -14.44
N GLY A 205 9.96 -4.07 -15.33
CA GLY A 205 9.78 -2.62 -15.24
C GLY A 205 8.34 -2.21 -15.58
N VAL A 206 7.92 -1.03 -15.13
CA VAL A 206 6.52 -0.54 -15.17
C VAL A 206 5.86 -0.68 -16.55
N ILE A 207 6.58 -0.33 -17.63
CA ILE A 207 6.08 -0.46 -19.02
C ILE A 207 5.89 -1.93 -19.43
N GLY A 208 6.72 -2.84 -18.92
CA GLY A 208 6.58 -4.28 -19.12
C GLY A 208 5.38 -4.87 -18.38
N GLY A 209 5.17 -4.46 -17.13
CA GLY A 209 3.98 -4.83 -16.35
C GLY A 209 2.69 -4.32 -16.99
N TRP A 210 2.65 -3.05 -17.42
CA TRP A 210 1.55 -2.50 -18.23
C TRP A 210 1.27 -3.32 -19.49
N ARG A 211 2.32 -3.72 -20.22
CA ARG A 211 2.20 -4.54 -21.43
C ARG A 211 1.69 -5.96 -21.16
N ARG A 212 1.95 -6.52 -19.96
CA ARG A 212 1.39 -7.81 -19.51
C ARG A 212 -0.07 -7.70 -19.05
N LEU A 213 -0.43 -6.62 -18.36
CA LEU A 213 -1.78 -6.40 -17.84
C LEU A 213 -2.78 -6.05 -18.96
N TRP A 214 -2.34 -5.32 -19.98
CA TRP A 214 -3.20 -4.76 -21.05
C TRP A 214 -4.08 -5.78 -21.81
N PRO A 215 -3.64 -7.03 -22.11
CA PRO A 215 -4.52 -8.07 -22.65
C PRO A 215 -5.60 -8.52 -21.65
N THR A 216 -5.23 -8.78 -20.39
CA THR A 216 -6.17 -9.18 -19.31
C THR A 216 -7.22 -8.09 -19.06
N LEU A 217 -6.79 -6.84 -18.96
CA LEU A 217 -7.67 -5.67 -18.79
C LEU A 217 -8.72 -5.55 -19.91
N LYS A 218 -8.37 -5.91 -21.15
CA LYS A 218 -9.31 -5.90 -22.28
C LYS A 218 -10.21 -7.10 -22.34
N GLY A 219 -9.72 -8.28 -21.96
CA GLY A 219 -10.52 -9.51 -21.90
C GLY A 219 -11.65 -9.37 -20.89
N ASN A 220 -11.31 -8.90 -19.68
CA ASN A 220 -12.20 -8.88 -18.52
C ASN A 220 -12.57 -7.45 -18.10
N TRP A 221 -12.73 -6.53 -19.06
CA TRP A 221 -12.94 -5.09 -18.79
C TRP A 221 -14.15 -4.79 -17.90
N THR A 222 -15.18 -5.64 -17.94
CA THR A 222 -16.36 -5.56 -17.07
C THR A 222 -15.97 -5.67 -15.60
N GLU A 223 -15.16 -6.66 -15.24
CA GLU A 223 -14.76 -6.92 -13.85
C GLU A 223 -13.95 -5.75 -13.28
N TYR A 224 -13.02 -5.20 -14.07
CA TYR A 224 -12.27 -4.00 -13.70
C TYR A 224 -13.17 -2.76 -13.57
N LEU A 225 -14.25 -2.64 -14.36
CA LEU A 225 -15.22 -1.56 -14.22
C LEU A 225 -16.09 -1.73 -12.97
N VAL A 226 -16.55 -2.94 -12.69
CA VAL A 226 -17.31 -3.28 -11.48
C VAL A 226 -16.45 -3.03 -10.23
N TYR A 227 -15.19 -3.47 -10.23
CA TYR A 227 -14.18 -3.14 -9.20
C TYR A 227 -14.06 -1.63 -8.96
N LEU A 228 -13.88 -0.82 -10.02
CA LEU A 228 -13.76 0.63 -9.88
C LEU A 228 -15.00 1.25 -9.21
N ILE A 229 -16.20 0.78 -9.58
CA ILE A 229 -17.48 1.24 -9.02
C ILE A 229 -17.64 0.80 -7.57
N LEU A 230 -17.36 -0.47 -7.26
CA LEU A 230 -17.47 -1.03 -5.91
C LEU A 230 -16.47 -0.37 -4.95
N VAL A 231 -15.20 -0.20 -5.34
CA VAL A 231 -14.23 0.55 -4.54
C VAL A 231 -14.68 2.00 -4.34
N TRP A 232 -15.21 2.67 -5.36
CA TRP A 232 -15.66 4.06 -5.23
C TRP A 232 -16.84 4.21 -4.25
N ILE A 233 -17.86 3.36 -4.35
CA ILE A 233 -19.02 3.34 -3.44
C ILE A 233 -18.58 3.00 -2.01
N LEU A 234 -17.78 1.94 -1.84
CA LEU A 234 -17.32 1.49 -0.53
C LEU A 234 -16.36 2.50 0.12
N SER A 235 -15.51 3.16 -0.67
CA SER A 235 -14.66 4.26 -0.21
C SER A 235 -15.46 5.45 0.29
N LEU A 236 -16.55 5.82 -0.38
CA LEU A 236 -17.42 6.89 0.06
C LEU A 236 -18.08 6.56 1.42
N ALA A 237 -18.50 5.31 1.62
CA ALA A 237 -19.05 4.86 2.90
C ALA A 237 -18.00 4.78 4.02
N ILE A 238 -16.83 4.19 3.73
CA ILE A 238 -15.73 4.02 4.70
C ILE A 238 -15.16 5.37 5.12
N THR A 239 -14.89 6.29 4.18
CA THR A 239 -14.26 7.58 4.51
C THR A 239 -15.11 8.39 5.48
N ILE A 240 -16.44 8.42 5.33
CA ILE A 240 -17.35 9.09 6.27
C ILE A 240 -17.19 8.53 7.70
N ALA A 241 -17.20 7.20 7.86
CA ALA A 241 -17.01 6.56 9.17
C ALA A 241 -15.61 6.84 9.74
N VAL A 242 -14.57 6.78 8.90
CA VAL A 242 -13.17 7.03 9.27
C VAL A 242 -12.95 8.47 9.71
N TRP A 243 -13.59 9.46 9.08
CA TRP A 243 -13.50 10.86 9.50
C TRP A 243 -13.97 11.05 10.95
N PHE A 244 -15.06 10.38 11.36
CA PHE A 244 -15.48 10.40 12.78
C PHE A 244 -14.48 9.69 13.71
N VAL A 245 -13.96 8.52 13.31
CA VAL A 245 -12.95 7.78 14.12
C VAL A 245 -11.67 8.60 14.29
N ILE A 246 -11.18 9.22 13.21
CA ILE A 246 -10.01 10.09 13.22
C ILE A 246 -10.29 11.33 14.09
N MET A 247 -11.41 12.03 13.87
CA MET A 247 -11.75 13.26 14.61
C MET A 247 -11.87 13.00 16.12
N PHE A 248 -12.67 12.02 16.55
CA PHE A 248 -12.86 11.74 17.97
C PHE A 248 -11.61 11.14 18.61
N GLY A 249 -10.88 10.26 17.91
CA GLY A 249 -9.64 9.67 18.42
C GLY A 249 -8.49 10.68 18.53
N ALA A 250 -8.30 11.53 17.52
CA ALA A 250 -7.31 12.60 17.57
C ALA A 250 -7.64 13.63 18.66
N LEU A 251 -8.92 14.01 18.83
CA LEU A 251 -9.35 14.87 19.93
C LEU A 251 -9.09 14.23 21.31
N ALA A 252 -9.42 12.95 21.47
CA ALA A 252 -9.18 12.20 22.70
C ALA A 252 -7.68 12.05 23.03
N LEU A 253 -6.82 11.91 22.00
CA LEU A 253 -5.36 11.91 22.15
C LEU A 253 -4.81 13.31 22.46
N LEU A 254 -5.37 14.36 21.86
CA LEU A 254 -4.89 15.73 22.02
C LEU A 254 -5.10 16.25 23.45
N ILE A 255 -6.21 15.91 24.12
CA ILE A 255 -6.53 16.34 25.49
C ILE A 255 -5.37 16.10 26.49
N PRO A 256 -4.84 14.88 26.70
CA PRO A 256 -3.74 14.66 27.64
C PRO A 256 -2.44 15.37 27.23
N PHE A 257 -2.11 15.45 25.93
CA PHE A 257 -0.92 16.19 25.49
C PHE A 257 -1.07 17.70 25.72
N ALA A 258 -2.23 18.28 25.44
CA ALA A 258 -2.52 19.70 25.72
C ALA A 258 -2.45 20.01 27.22
N ILE A 259 -2.98 19.13 28.08
CA ILE A 259 -2.85 19.26 29.54
C ILE A 259 -1.37 19.26 29.96
N VAL A 260 -0.55 18.34 29.45
CA VAL A 260 0.89 18.29 29.76
C VAL A 260 1.62 19.55 29.25
N ILE A 261 1.31 20.02 28.04
CA ILE A 261 1.87 21.24 27.45
C ILE A 261 1.56 22.47 28.32
N VAL A 262 0.29 22.66 28.70
CA VAL A 262 -0.14 23.78 29.55
C VAL A 262 0.51 23.70 30.94
N LEU A 263 0.57 22.51 31.54
CA LEU A 263 1.23 22.32 32.85
C LEU A 263 2.73 22.59 32.79
N LEU A 264 3.43 22.20 31.72
CA LEU A 264 4.86 22.51 31.55
C LEU A 264 5.10 24.02 31.47
N ILE A 265 4.35 24.72 30.62
CA ILE A 265 4.47 26.18 30.45
C ILE A 265 4.19 26.90 31.78
N LEU A 266 3.13 26.54 32.48
CA LEU A 266 2.75 27.18 33.76
C LEU A 266 3.70 26.86 34.91
N ALA A 267 4.29 25.66 34.96
CA ALA A 267 5.15 25.23 36.07
C ALA A 267 6.65 25.52 35.88
N ALA A 268 7.13 25.61 34.64
CA ALA A 268 8.56 25.76 34.31
C ALA A 268 8.88 27.00 33.45
N GLY A 269 7.89 27.84 33.13
CA GLY A 269 8.09 29.12 32.42
C GLY A 269 8.76 28.92 31.05
N GLU A 270 9.84 29.67 30.78
CA GLU A 270 10.63 29.58 29.55
C GLU A 270 11.10 28.15 29.25
N ILE A 271 11.60 27.42 30.25
CA ILE A 271 12.01 26.01 30.11
C ILE A 271 10.80 25.13 29.77
N GLY A 272 9.63 25.46 30.33
CA GLY A 272 8.35 24.84 30.02
C GLY A 272 7.96 24.96 28.55
N VAL A 273 8.21 26.11 27.92
CA VAL A 273 7.97 26.33 26.49
C VAL A 273 8.85 25.38 25.65
N PHE A 274 10.16 25.33 25.89
CA PHE A 274 11.05 24.42 25.16
C PHE A 274 10.69 22.94 25.34
N LEU A 275 10.30 22.52 26.55
CA LEU A 275 9.81 21.16 26.80
C LEU A 275 8.46 20.89 26.12
N SER A 276 7.58 21.88 26.02
CA SER A 276 6.29 21.73 25.34
C SER A 276 6.42 21.44 23.85
N VAL A 277 7.47 21.94 23.17
CA VAL A 277 7.77 21.60 21.77
C VAL A 277 8.06 20.11 21.61
N LEU A 278 8.84 19.52 22.52
CA LEU A 278 9.13 18.08 22.50
C LEU A 278 7.85 17.25 22.73
N VAL A 279 6.99 17.68 23.67
CA VAL A 279 5.68 17.03 23.89
C VAL A 279 4.76 17.19 22.67
N GLY A 280 4.78 18.34 22.00
CA GLY A 280 4.03 18.58 20.75
C GLY A 280 4.49 17.67 19.60
N ILE A 281 5.80 17.44 19.45
CA ILE A 281 6.34 16.49 18.47
C ILE A 281 5.87 15.06 18.79
N VAL A 282 5.92 14.64 20.06
CA VAL A 282 5.43 13.31 20.49
C VAL A 282 3.92 13.18 20.28
N ALA A 283 3.14 14.24 20.55
CA ALA A 283 1.70 14.28 20.29
C ALA A 283 1.40 14.11 18.80
N PHE A 284 2.08 14.89 17.94
CA PHE A 284 1.94 14.81 16.49
C PHE A 284 2.27 13.42 15.95
N LEU A 285 3.40 12.83 16.35
CA LEU A 285 3.79 11.47 15.95
C LEU A 285 2.80 10.41 16.45
N THR A 286 2.21 10.60 17.63
CA THR A 286 1.18 9.71 18.18
C THR A 286 -0.12 9.80 17.38
N ILE A 287 -0.54 11.00 16.96
CA ILE A 287 -1.71 11.22 16.10
C ILE A 287 -1.47 10.64 14.70
N LEU A 288 -0.29 10.83 14.10
CA LEU A 288 0.06 10.20 12.82
C LEU A 288 0.02 8.67 12.90
N LEU A 289 0.57 8.07 13.95
CA LEU A 289 0.51 6.62 14.17
C LEU A 289 -0.93 6.14 14.35
N PHE A 290 -1.78 6.89 15.08
CA PHE A 290 -3.19 6.57 15.23
C PHE A 290 -3.95 6.61 13.89
N VAL A 291 -3.77 7.67 13.09
CA VAL A 291 -4.39 7.78 11.75
C VAL A 291 -3.92 6.62 10.84
N ALA A 292 -2.64 6.29 10.86
CA ALA A 292 -2.10 5.17 10.10
C ALA A 292 -2.64 3.80 10.56
N LEU A 293 -2.83 3.59 11.87
CA LEU A 293 -3.47 2.39 12.42
C LEU A 293 -4.95 2.27 12.01
N VAL A 294 -5.69 3.38 12.00
CA VAL A 294 -7.10 3.42 11.52
C VAL A 294 -7.18 3.11 10.01
N TRP A 295 -6.22 3.59 9.22
CA TRP A 295 -6.18 3.36 7.77
C TRP A 295 -5.64 1.97 7.38
N THR A 296 -4.86 1.33 8.25
CA THR A 296 -4.22 0.02 8.03
C THR A 296 -5.18 -1.08 7.53
N PRO A 297 -6.33 -1.37 8.19
CA PRO A 297 -7.25 -2.39 7.71
C PRO A 297 -7.88 -2.04 6.36
N ILE A 298 -8.08 -0.76 6.06
CA ILE A 298 -8.73 -0.28 4.84
C ILE A 298 -7.79 -0.41 3.63
N ALA A 299 -6.54 0.01 3.79
CA ALA A 299 -5.50 -0.20 2.77
C ALA A 299 -5.27 -1.69 2.51
N THR A 300 -5.28 -2.51 3.56
CA THR A 300 -5.13 -3.98 3.47
C THR A 300 -6.29 -4.59 2.67
N TYR A 301 -7.53 -4.20 3.00
CA TYR A 301 -8.74 -4.66 2.33
C TYR A 301 -8.76 -4.36 0.83
N PHE A 302 -8.56 -3.10 0.43
CA PHE A 302 -8.59 -2.74 -0.99
C PHE A 302 -7.44 -3.36 -1.79
N GLN A 303 -6.29 -3.61 -1.15
CA GLN A 303 -5.16 -4.29 -1.79
C GLN A 303 -5.43 -5.79 -1.97
N TYR A 304 -5.99 -6.50 -0.99
CA TYR A 304 -6.40 -7.89 -1.18
C TYR A 304 -7.48 -8.02 -2.26
N TYR A 305 -8.45 -7.10 -2.29
CA TYR A 305 -9.48 -7.08 -3.33
C TYR A 305 -8.89 -6.91 -4.74
N ALA A 306 -7.87 -6.05 -4.90
CA ALA A 306 -7.15 -5.90 -6.17
C ALA A 306 -6.32 -7.14 -6.54
N LEU A 307 -5.73 -7.83 -5.57
CA LEU A 307 -4.90 -9.03 -5.79
C LEU A 307 -5.75 -10.26 -6.16
N LEU A 308 -6.89 -10.48 -5.49
CA LEU A 308 -7.83 -11.56 -5.81
C LEU A 308 -8.40 -11.39 -7.22
N LEU A 309 -8.91 -10.19 -7.55
CA LEU A 309 -9.40 -9.86 -8.89
C LEU A 309 -8.32 -10.07 -9.98
N LEU A 310 -7.05 -9.78 -9.68
CA LEU A 310 -5.96 -10.00 -10.62
C LEU A 310 -5.72 -11.50 -10.88
N GLY A 311 -5.79 -12.34 -9.84
CA GLY A 311 -5.69 -13.80 -9.95
C GLY A 311 -6.88 -14.45 -10.62
N ASP A 312 -8.11 -13.99 -10.35
CA ASP A 312 -9.33 -14.46 -11.02
C ASP A 312 -9.40 -14.04 -12.49
N THR A 313 -8.98 -12.81 -12.81
CA THR A 313 -8.92 -12.36 -14.21
C THR A 313 -7.74 -12.94 -14.98
N ASN A 314 -6.67 -13.39 -14.32
CA ASN A 314 -5.56 -14.13 -14.93
C ASN A 314 -4.73 -14.92 -13.90
N ALA A 315 -4.85 -16.25 -13.90
CA ALA A 315 -4.13 -17.14 -12.98
C ALA A 315 -2.59 -17.06 -13.10
N ASP A 316 -2.02 -16.61 -14.24
CA ASP A 316 -0.58 -16.33 -14.35
C ASP A 316 -0.13 -15.16 -13.44
N LEU A 317 -1.08 -14.32 -13.01
CA LEU A 317 -0.87 -13.08 -12.26
C LEU A 317 -1.43 -13.15 -10.84
N ASP A 318 -1.76 -14.35 -10.36
CA ASP A 318 -2.15 -14.60 -8.97
C ASP A 318 -0.92 -14.50 -8.05
N LEU A 319 -0.84 -13.45 -7.23
CA LEU A 319 0.24 -13.29 -6.24
C LEU A 319 0.00 -14.11 -4.97
N ILE A 320 -1.24 -14.55 -4.71
CA ILE A 320 -1.72 -15.05 -3.42
C ILE A 320 -2.54 -16.37 -3.54
N PRO A 321 -2.13 -17.35 -4.38
CA PRO A 321 -2.96 -18.51 -4.72
C PRO A 321 -3.31 -19.37 -3.51
N GLU A 322 -2.43 -19.48 -2.52
CA GLU A 322 -2.67 -20.23 -1.28
C GLU A 322 -3.77 -19.59 -0.43
N GLN A 323 -3.79 -18.25 -0.35
CA GLN A 323 -4.76 -17.48 0.44
C GLN A 323 -6.13 -17.49 -0.24
N ARG A 324 -6.13 -17.29 -1.57
CA ARG A 324 -7.30 -17.41 -2.45
C ARG A 324 -7.93 -18.81 -2.41
N ALA A 325 -7.11 -19.86 -2.38
CA ALA A 325 -7.58 -21.24 -2.21
C ALA A 325 -8.13 -21.50 -0.80
N ALA A 326 -7.46 -21.00 0.25
CA ALA A 326 -7.88 -21.21 1.63
C ALA A 326 -9.26 -20.59 1.92
N VAL A 327 -9.48 -19.33 1.53
CA VAL A 327 -10.77 -18.64 1.76
C VAL A 327 -11.91 -19.33 1.01
N ARG A 328 -11.69 -19.79 -0.23
CA ARG A 328 -12.73 -20.48 -1.02
C ARG A 328 -12.94 -21.94 -0.63
N ALA A 329 -12.01 -22.55 0.12
CA ALA A 329 -12.23 -23.83 0.77
C ALA A 329 -13.13 -23.69 2.01
N ASP A 330 -12.96 -22.60 2.79
CA ASP A 330 -13.74 -22.31 4.01
C ASP A 330 -15.14 -21.76 3.67
N GLY A 331 -15.26 -20.89 2.66
CA GLY A 331 -16.51 -20.29 2.18
C GLY A 331 -17.41 -21.22 1.32
N GLY A 332 -17.01 -22.49 1.13
CA GLY A 332 -17.63 -23.43 0.20
C GLY A 332 -19.05 -23.90 0.57
N GLU A 333 -19.50 -23.73 1.82
CA GLU A 333 -20.86 -24.12 2.24
C GLU A 333 -21.97 -23.13 1.83
N SER A 334 -21.68 -22.18 0.94
CA SER A 334 -22.59 -21.13 0.50
C SER A 334 -23.50 -21.50 -0.69
N GLY A 335 -23.73 -22.79 -0.98
CA GLY A 335 -24.32 -23.18 -2.28
C GLY A 335 -25.16 -24.45 -2.44
N GLU A 336 -25.28 -25.39 -1.49
CA GLU A 336 -26.23 -26.51 -1.68
C GLU A 336 -26.68 -27.19 -0.36
N ARG A 337 -27.53 -26.49 0.42
CA ARG A 337 -28.36 -27.18 1.41
C ARG A 337 -29.38 -28.03 0.66
N GLY A 338 -29.07 -29.30 0.48
CA GLY A 338 -29.98 -30.29 -0.11
C GLY A 338 -31.20 -30.50 0.78
N ASP A 339 -32.20 -29.62 0.63
CA ASP A 339 -33.55 -29.77 1.19
C ASP A 339 -34.24 -30.98 0.53
N THR A 340 -33.77 -32.16 0.95
CA THR A 340 -34.25 -33.46 0.52
C THR A 340 -35.62 -33.62 1.17
N TRP A 341 -36.65 -33.20 0.43
CA TRP A 341 -38.04 -33.38 0.83
C TRP A 341 -38.36 -34.88 0.86
N ASP A 342 -38.16 -35.49 2.03
CA ASP A 342 -38.61 -36.85 2.33
C ASP A 342 -40.14 -36.93 2.24
N GLY A 343 -40.61 -37.20 1.03
CA GLY A 343 -42.02 -37.32 0.70
C GLY A 343 -42.61 -38.62 1.24
N ASP A 344 -43.08 -38.57 2.48
CA ASP A 344 -43.76 -39.66 3.22
C ASP A 344 -45.00 -40.20 2.46
N ALA A 345 -44.77 -41.10 1.48
CA ALA A 345 -45.79 -41.49 0.50
C ALA A 345 -45.75 -42.98 0.08
N ARG A 346 -45.86 -43.88 1.08
CA ARG A 346 -46.59 -45.18 1.03
C ARG A 346 -46.41 -46.10 -0.19
N GLY A 347 -45.95 -47.36 0.01
CA GLY A 347 -46.28 -48.41 -0.98
C GLY A 347 -45.60 -49.78 -0.89
N ASP A 348 -46.04 -50.61 0.06
CA ASP A 348 -46.25 -52.08 -0.08
C ASP A 348 -45.44 -52.94 -1.09
N ARG A 349 -44.82 -53.99 -0.52
CA ARG A 349 -44.85 -55.42 -0.93
C ARG A 349 -43.77 -56.04 -1.86
N ASP A 350 -43.17 -57.08 -1.27
CA ASP A 350 -42.92 -58.44 -1.80
C ASP A 350 -42.00 -58.64 -3.02
N ARG A 351 -40.83 -59.25 -2.77
CA ARG A 351 -40.63 -60.70 -3.05
C ARG A 351 -39.34 -61.29 -2.45
N LEU A 352 -39.30 -62.63 -2.44
CA LEU A 352 -38.33 -63.50 -1.78
C LEU A 352 -37.39 -64.20 -2.78
N ASP A 353 -36.31 -64.77 -2.22
CA ASP A 353 -35.50 -65.90 -2.70
C ASP A 353 -34.85 -65.89 -4.10
N ARG A 354 -33.50 -66.01 -4.14
CA ARG A 354 -32.83 -67.20 -4.75
C ARG A 354 -31.31 -67.27 -4.50
N ASP A 355 -30.96 -68.25 -3.67
CA ASP A 355 -29.82 -69.17 -3.67
C ASP A 355 -28.73 -69.24 -4.79
N GLU A 356 -27.52 -69.58 -4.29
CA GLU A 356 -26.50 -70.51 -4.81
C GLU A 356 -25.34 -70.11 -5.79
N ARG A 357 -24.12 -70.07 -5.19
CA ARG A 357 -22.91 -70.90 -5.46
C ARG A 357 -21.75 -70.44 -6.38
N ARG A 358 -20.53 -70.49 -5.76
CA ARG A 358 -19.19 -70.85 -6.31
C ARG A 358 -18.55 -69.84 -7.31
N THR A 359 -17.23 -69.64 -7.43
CA THR A 359 -15.95 -70.06 -6.76
C THR A 359 -14.84 -69.11 -7.25
N SER A 360 -13.63 -68.97 -6.68
CA SER A 360 -12.89 -69.70 -5.62
C SER A 360 -11.80 -68.81 -5.00
N ASP A 361 -11.33 -69.21 -3.81
CA ASP A 361 -9.94 -69.26 -3.29
C ASP A 361 -8.83 -68.39 -3.96
N ASP A 362 -8.11 -67.59 -3.15
CA ASP A 362 -6.74 -67.93 -2.70
C ASP A 362 -6.36 -67.16 -1.40
N ASP A 363 -5.46 -67.70 -0.60
CA ASP A 363 -5.16 -67.22 0.78
C ASP A 363 -3.87 -66.37 0.89
N ARG A 364 -3.86 -65.34 1.77
CA ARG A 364 -2.92 -65.20 2.94
C ARG A 364 -2.86 -63.81 3.59
N GLU A 365 -3.58 -63.71 4.70
CA GLU A 365 -3.18 -63.04 5.96
C GLU A 365 -2.09 -63.95 6.62
N TRP A 366 -1.15 -63.59 7.50
CA TRP A 366 -1.18 -62.88 8.80
C TRP A 366 0.24 -62.35 9.14
N ASP A 367 0.34 -61.17 9.77
CA ASP A 367 0.99 -60.80 11.07
C ASP A 367 2.32 -61.49 11.52
N ASP A 368 3.25 -60.87 12.25
CA ASP A 368 3.10 -60.12 13.53
C ASP A 368 4.39 -59.33 13.93
N ASP A 369 4.32 -58.54 15.00
CA ASP A 369 5.27 -57.52 15.51
C ASP A 369 6.67 -58.01 15.98
N SER A 370 7.67 -57.09 15.99
CA SER A 370 8.38 -56.66 17.24
C SER A 370 9.59 -55.72 17.05
N ASP A 371 9.49 -54.50 17.60
CA ASP A 371 10.61 -53.69 18.16
C ASP A 371 10.66 -53.95 19.68
N PRO A 372 11.84 -54.01 20.36
CA PRO A 372 12.35 -52.80 21.04
C PRO A 372 13.87 -52.72 21.39
N TRP A 373 14.45 -51.51 21.23
CA TRP A 373 15.42 -50.76 22.07
C TRP A 373 16.66 -51.41 22.78
N ASN A 374 17.64 -50.54 23.09
CA ASN A 374 18.96 -50.75 23.72
C ASN A 374 20.04 -51.44 22.83
N ASP A 375 21.34 -51.18 22.98
CA ASP A 375 22.05 -50.46 24.08
C ASP A 375 23.26 -49.58 23.63
N THR A 376 23.81 -48.87 24.62
CA THR A 376 24.82 -47.79 24.67
C THR A 376 26.22 -47.93 24.03
N ASP A 377 26.86 -46.75 23.85
CA ASP A 377 28.29 -46.37 23.95
C ASP A 377 29.43 -47.23 23.35
N GLU A 378 30.28 -46.60 22.50
CA GLU A 378 31.76 -46.65 22.65
C GLU A 378 32.50 -45.52 21.86
N SER A 379 33.67 -45.15 22.38
CA SER A 379 34.41 -43.87 22.27
C SER A 379 35.31 -43.59 21.04
N ASP A 380 35.58 -42.29 20.79
CA ASP A 380 36.80 -41.69 20.18
C ASP A 380 38.13 -42.26 20.79
N PRO A 381 39.38 -42.07 20.23
CA PRO A 381 39.90 -40.86 19.55
C PRO A 381 41.06 -41.06 18.50
N TRP A 382 41.89 -40.00 18.31
CA TRP A 382 43.12 -39.84 17.47
C TRP A 382 42.89 -39.62 15.96
N SER A 383 43.72 -38.91 15.17
CA SER A 383 44.68 -37.77 15.31
C SER A 383 45.17 -37.40 13.86
N ASP A 384 45.96 -36.39 13.47
CA ASP A 384 46.76 -35.25 14.00
C ASP A 384 46.71 -34.12 12.92
N ALA A 385 46.65 -32.80 13.22
CA ALA A 385 47.72 -31.80 13.45
C ALA A 385 48.40 -31.19 12.17
N ASP A 386 49.22 -30.14 12.39
CA ASP A 386 50.15 -29.40 11.48
C ASP A 386 49.50 -28.46 10.41
N GLU A 387 49.65 -27.11 10.48
CA GLU A 387 50.81 -26.20 10.26
C GLU A 387 51.06 -25.88 8.75
N THR A 388 50.72 -24.68 8.24
CA THR A 388 51.43 -23.36 8.25
C THR A 388 52.74 -23.26 7.46
N ASP A 389 52.67 -22.64 6.27
CA ASP A 389 53.55 -21.58 5.72
C ASP A 389 52.87 -21.09 4.41
N ASP A 390 52.76 -19.81 4.01
CA ASP A 390 53.53 -18.56 4.19
C ASP A 390 54.62 -18.30 3.13
N SER A 391 54.86 -17.02 2.78
CA SER A 391 55.79 -16.49 1.78
C SER A 391 55.49 -16.81 0.28
N ASN A 392 55.94 -16.08 -0.75
CA ASN A 392 56.37 -14.67 -0.94
C ASN A 392 56.48 -14.40 -2.46
N GLY A 393 56.46 -13.15 -2.93
CA GLY A 393 56.75 -12.80 -4.33
C GLY A 393 56.36 -11.37 -4.72
N SER A 394 57.34 -10.48 -4.85
CA SER A 394 57.20 -9.06 -5.20
C SER A 394 57.66 -8.74 -6.64
N ASP A 395 57.97 -7.46 -6.90
CA ASP A 395 58.71 -6.92 -8.07
C ASP A 395 57.84 -6.65 -9.32
N ASP A 396 57.99 -5.57 -10.10
CA ASP A 396 58.62 -4.24 -9.91
C ASP A 396 57.97 -3.29 -10.98
N ARG A 397 57.64 -2.02 -10.70
CA ARG A 397 58.42 -0.76 -10.84
C ARG A 397 58.79 -0.29 -12.26
N ASP A 398 59.06 1.02 -12.35
CA ASP A 398 59.66 1.79 -13.46
C ASP A 398 58.76 1.98 -14.73
N ASP A 399 58.72 3.13 -15.43
CA ASP A 399 59.20 4.51 -15.16
C ASP A 399 58.54 5.53 -16.14
N ASP A 400 58.96 6.82 -16.10
CA ASP A 400 58.97 7.81 -17.23
C ASP A 400 57.60 8.31 -17.83
N ARG A 401 57.29 9.57 -18.22
CA ARG A 401 57.84 10.96 -18.23
C ARG A 401 56.65 11.95 -18.22
N GLY A 402 56.75 13.25 -17.91
CA GLY A 402 57.88 14.10 -17.50
C GLY A 402 57.68 15.56 -17.94
N TRP A 403 58.56 16.46 -17.48
CA TRP A 403 58.60 17.94 -17.65
C TRP A 403 57.66 18.76 -16.75
#